data_AF-A0AAD6V8V8-F1
#
_entry.id   AF-A0AAD6V8V8-F1
#
_cell.length_a   1.000
_cell.length_b   1.000
_cell.length_c   1.000
_cell.angle_alpha   90.00
_cell.angle_beta   90.00
_cell.angle_gamma   90.00
#
_symmetry.space_group_name_H-M   'P 1'
#
loop_
_entity.id
_entity.type
_entity.pdbx_description
1 polymer ?
#
loop_
_entity_poly.entity_id
_entity_poly.type
_entity_poly.pdbx_seq_one_letter_code
_entity_poly.pdbx_strand_id
1 'polypeptide(L)'
;MLWNPDERLKIQPAFVLAGVALAELMRSSDVERGPPGRARAAQFREKAQSALELAMAGGKGAWKDASLAEAALILVLYESSAHPEYHLDRVASALRVLDDIVQKLSILTLDGDDRDAAQFTAGSVPVVTIPPPAQRHTIQYAHEQPTRACKCSSIPGSPPPDHNISRSAPLRWDPAWSAAEVRAEECRRLAWGALSAASGFLVQCVAFDREVPVLELSNPANYALLFPNETMERVSPAYCGPGAPSPKESVWALYCRSLLLWNFCNRLLSHAPHLRRPPQQQLSENSDALQEAWNEAQAIEDGLEMHVCNYETGVAYLCQEYVYKYAPALILMQGLTREISTSSGPLFNRRQAREWIDYQERVINSVKLAAVTYQLRARGSQGTHHELTRRPFQVAWFLNQFSVCMQIWTHDTGLIEAVELAKDFLVVVDVLNTLWPCRSNHVQCNALRERLTRACAAVGVNPPPPRPTR
;
A
#
# COMPACT_ATOMS: atom_id res chain seq x y z
N MET A 1 2.76 8.09 -29.46
CA MET A 1 1.49 7.37 -29.22
C MET A 1 0.23 8.11 -29.63
N LEU A 2 -0.42 8.92 -28.79
CA LEU A 2 -1.74 9.50 -29.13
C LEU A 2 -1.74 10.56 -30.25
N TRP A 3 -0.61 10.93 -30.83
CA TRP A 3 -0.52 11.88 -31.96
C TRP A 3 -0.23 11.18 -33.29
N ASN A 4 0.12 9.89 -33.27
CA ASN A 4 0.35 9.08 -34.46
C ASN A 4 -0.90 8.23 -34.76
N PRO A 5 -1.58 8.41 -35.91
CA PRO A 5 -2.79 7.66 -36.27
C PRO A 5 -2.61 6.14 -36.22
N ASP A 6 -1.46 5.62 -36.64
CA ASP A 6 -1.21 4.18 -36.73
C ASP A 6 -0.92 3.56 -35.36
N GLU A 7 -0.34 4.34 -34.44
CA GLU A 7 -0.17 3.90 -33.05
C GLU A 7 -1.48 3.98 -32.25
N ARG A 8 -2.38 4.92 -32.56
CA ARG A 8 -3.69 5.02 -31.89
C ARG A 8 -4.53 3.76 -32.06
N LEU A 9 -4.47 3.13 -33.23
CA LEU A 9 -5.17 1.87 -33.50
C LEU A 9 -4.65 0.70 -32.66
N LYS A 10 -3.47 0.87 -32.04
CA LYS A 10 -2.82 -0.08 -31.13
C LYS A 10 -2.93 0.34 -29.66
N ILE A 11 -3.88 1.22 -29.28
CA ILE A 11 -4.15 1.55 -27.87
C ILE A 11 -5.54 1.06 -27.46
N GLN A 12 -5.62 0.33 -26.33
CA GLN A 12 -6.87 -0.26 -25.85
C GLN A 12 -7.84 0.88 -25.50
N PRO A 13 -9.07 0.90 -26.04
CA PRO A 13 -10.04 1.93 -25.70
C PRO A 13 -10.31 1.99 -24.20
N ALA A 14 -10.37 0.82 -23.54
CA ALA A 14 -10.55 0.70 -22.09
C ALA A 14 -9.46 1.47 -21.32
N PHE A 15 -8.19 1.36 -21.73
CA PHE A 15 -7.07 2.04 -21.09
C PHE A 15 -7.19 3.56 -21.16
N VAL A 16 -7.47 4.10 -22.35
CA VAL A 16 -7.64 5.54 -22.55
C VAL A 16 -8.83 6.07 -21.73
N LEU A 17 -9.97 5.37 -21.79
CA LEU A 17 -11.17 5.78 -21.08
C LEU A 17 -10.99 5.71 -19.56
N ALA A 18 -10.35 4.67 -19.04
CA ALA A 18 -10.03 4.54 -17.62
C ALA A 18 -9.10 5.67 -17.15
N GLY A 19 -8.04 5.96 -17.92
CA GLY A 19 -7.13 7.06 -17.64
C GLY A 19 -7.84 8.42 -17.61
N VAL A 20 -8.73 8.67 -18.56
CA VAL A 20 -9.55 9.89 -18.59
C VAL A 20 -10.52 9.94 -17.41
N ALA A 21 -11.18 8.83 -17.06
CA ALA A 21 -12.07 8.75 -15.92
C ALA A 21 -11.36 9.12 -14.61
N LEU A 22 -10.18 8.55 -14.36
CA LEU A 22 -9.38 8.85 -13.18
C LEU A 22 -8.87 10.29 -13.19
N ALA A 23 -8.37 10.80 -14.32
CA ALA A 23 -7.90 12.17 -14.43
C ALA A 23 -9.02 13.20 -14.22
N GLU A 24 -10.22 12.93 -14.75
CA GLU A 24 -11.42 13.74 -14.47
C GLU A 24 -11.78 13.70 -13.00
N LEU A 25 -11.75 12.52 -12.36
CA LEU A 25 -12.01 12.40 -10.93
C LEU A 25 -10.99 13.20 -10.11
N MET A 26 -9.69 13.05 -10.37
CA MET A 26 -8.63 13.78 -9.69
C MET A 26 -8.75 15.30 -9.84
N ARG A 27 -9.46 15.82 -10.84
CA ARG A 27 -9.69 17.26 -11.04
C ARG A 27 -11.08 17.73 -10.58
N SER A 28 -11.80 16.90 -9.84
CA SER A 28 -13.21 17.13 -9.50
C SER A 28 -13.48 17.41 -8.03
N SER A 29 -12.46 17.86 -7.30
CA SER A 29 -12.65 18.37 -5.95
C SER A 29 -13.59 19.57 -5.97
N ASP A 30 -14.23 19.86 -4.84
CA ASP A 30 -15.18 20.98 -4.72
C ASP A 30 -14.54 22.36 -5.00
N VAL A 31 -13.21 22.46 -5.00
CA VAL A 31 -12.46 23.68 -5.38
C VAL A 31 -12.01 23.73 -6.84
N GLU A 32 -12.08 22.61 -7.57
CA GLU A 32 -11.79 22.56 -9.01
C GLU A 32 -13.08 22.39 -9.81
N ARG A 33 -13.33 21.20 -10.38
CA ARG A 33 -14.49 20.97 -11.27
C ARG A 33 -15.75 20.54 -10.53
N GLY A 34 -15.69 20.31 -9.22
CA GLY A 34 -16.83 20.02 -8.35
C GLY A 34 -17.76 18.90 -8.87
N PRO A 35 -19.08 18.98 -8.59
CA PRO A 35 -20.05 17.97 -9.01
C PRO A 35 -20.07 17.67 -10.51
N PRO A 36 -20.00 18.66 -11.44
CA PRO A 36 -19.94 18.37 -12.88
C PRO A 36 -18.70 17.58 -13.29
N GLY A 37 -17.55 17.82 -12.65
CA GLY A 37 -16.34 17.02 -12.85
C GLY A 37 -16.56 15.56 -12.45
N ARG A 38 -17.15 15.31 -11.29
CA ARG A 38 -17.45 13.97 -10.77
C ARG A 38 -18.44 13.22 -11.68
N ALA A 39 -19.47 13.90 -12.17
CA ALA A 39 -20.43 13.32 -13.10
C ALA A 39 -19.77 12.90 -14.43
N ARG A 40 -18.87 13.72 -14.99
CA ARG A 40 -18.10 13.35 -16.19
C ARG A 40 -17.16 12.19 -15.93
N ALA A 41 -16.48 12.18 -14.79
CA ALA A 41 -15.60 11.08 -14.39
C ALA A 41 -16.37 9.75 -14.35
N ALA A 42 -17.57 9.74 -13.77
CA ALA A 42 -18.45 8.57 -13.73
C ALA A 42 -18.86 8.11 -15.14
N GLN A 43 -19.23 9.03 -16.04
CA GLN A 43 -19.56 8.66 -17.43
C GLN A 43 -18.38 8.00 -18.17
N PHE A 44 -17.16 8.51 -17.99
CA PHE A 44 -15.97 7.89 -18.59
C PHE A 44 -15.66 6.54 -17.95
N ARG A 45 -15.85 6.39 -16.64
CA ARG A 45 -15.71 5.11 -15.94
C ARG A 45 -16.65 4.07 -16.53
N GLU A 46 -17.94 4.39 -16.73
CA GLU A 46 -18.89 3.42 -17.31
C GLU A 46 -18.46 2.98 -18.71
N LYS A 47 -18.04 3.94 -19.55
CA LYS A 47 -17.53 3.65 -20.88
C LYS A 47 -16.27 2.79 -20.85
N ALA A 48 -15.36 3.04 -19.90
CA ALA A 48 -14.15 2.26 -19.71
C ALA A 48 -14.47 0.82 -19.29
N GLN A 49 -15.40 0.65 -18.33
CA GLN A 49 -15.87 -0.66 -17.87
C GLN A 49 -16.50 -1.45 -19.04
N SER A 50 -17.40 -0.84 -19.81
CA SER A 50 -18.01 -1.49 -20.98
C SER A 50 -16.96 -1.86 -22.03
N ALA A 51 -15.98 -0.99 -22.30
CA ALA A 51 -14.90 -1.29 -23.25
C ALA A 51 -14.02 -2.45 -22.77
N LEU A 52 -13.75 -2.53 -21.46
CA LEU A 52 -12.98 -3.60 -20.84
C LEU A 52 -13.72 -4.94 -20.95
N GLU A 53 -15.01 -4.96 -20.61
CA GLU A 53 -15.85 -6.15 -20.69
C GLU A 53 -15.98 -6.66 -22.13
N LEU A 54 -16.18 -5.77 -23.10
CA LEU A 54 -16.22 -6.13 -24.52
C LEU A 54 -14.90 -6.73 -25.01
N ALA A 55 -13.76 -6.16 -24.60
CA ALA A 55 -12.45 -6.70 -24.94
C ALA A 55 -12.22 -8.09 -24.33
N MET A 56 -12.69 -8.31 -23.10
CA MET A 56 -12.59 -9.59 -22.41
C MET A 56 -13.51 -10.67 -22.99
N ALA A 57 -14.74 -10.30 -23.34
CA ALA A 57 -15.75 -11.18 -23.95
C ALA A 57 -15.37 -11.61 -25.38
N GLY A 58 -14.51 -10.85 -26.06
CA GLY A 58 -14.01 -11.22 -27.38
C GLY A 58 -13.28 -12.57 -27.38
N GLY A 59 -13.50 -13.36 -28.44
CA GLY A 59 -12.93 -14.70 -28.63
C GLY A 59 -11.43 -14.71 -28.93
N LYS A 60 -10.91 -15.78 -29.56
CA LYS A 60 -9.47 -16.00 -29.83
C LYS A 60 -8.76 -14.93 -30.69
N GLY A 61 -9.49 -13.99 -31.29
CA GLY A 61 -8.93 -12.84 -32.03
C GLY A 61 -9.03 -11.50 -31.28
N ALA A 62 -9.55 -11.50 -30.06
CA ALA A 62 -9.65 -10.29 -29.26
C ALA A 62 -8.26 -9.84 -28.80
N TRP A 63 -8.01 -8.55 -28.97
CA TRP A 63 -6.75 -7.96 -28.59
C TRP A 63 -6.66 -7.92 -27.06
N LYS A 64 -5.89 -8.85 -26.49
CA LYS A 64 -5.67 -9.01 -25.05
C LYS A 64 -4.19 -8.81 -24.76
N ASP A 65 -3.86 -7.65 -24.20
CA ASP A 65 -2.50 -7.31 -23.79
C ASP A 65 -2.50 -6.67 -22.40
N ALA A 66 -1.31 -6.39 -21.87
CA ALA A 66 -1.15 -5.82 -20.54
C ALA A 66 -1.85 -4.45 -20.37
N SER A 67 -2.23 -3.75 -21.43
CA SER A 67 -2.96 -2.47 -21.29
C SER A 67 -4.43 -2.65 -20.88
N LEU A 68 -5.00 -3.85 -21.06
CA LEU A 68 -6.26 -4.22 -20.41
C LEU A 68 -6.10 -4.33 -18.90
N ALA A 69 -5.01 -4.93 -18.43
CA ALA A 69 -4.72 -5.03 -17.00
C ALA A 69 -4.40 -3.65 -16.40
N GLU A 70 -3.68 -2.79 -17.12
CA GLU A 70 -3.49 -1.38 -16.72
C GLU A 70 -4.83 -0.64 -16.61
N ALA A 71 -5.74 -0.83 -17.58
CA ALA A 71 -7.07 -0.24 -17.54
C ALA A 71 -7.86 -0.72 -16.30
N ALA A 72 -7.83 -2.03 -16.03
CA ALA A 72 -8.48 -2.62 -14.86
C ALA A 72 -7.89 -2.07 -13.54
N LEU A 73 -6.56 -1.91 -13.45
CA LEU A 73 -5.91 -1.33 -12.27
C LEU A 73 -6.31 0.15 -12.08
N ILE A 74 -6.39 0.93 -13.15
CA ILE A 74 -6.87 2.32 -13.08
C ILE A 74 -8.32 2.38 -12.61
N LEU A 75 -9.17 1.45 -13.07
CA LEU A 75 -10.57 1.34 -12.58
C LEU A 75 -10.63 0.95 -11.11
N VAL A 76 -9.78 0.03 -10.64
CA VAL A 76 -9.66 -0.27 -9.20
C VAL A 76 -9.30 0.99 -8.40
N LEU A 77 -8.35 1.79 -8.90
CA LEU A 77 -7.94 3.04 -8.25
C LEU A 77 -9.08 4.08 -8.24
N TYR A 78 -9.86 4.16 -9.32
CA TYR A 78 -11.07 4.97 -9.40
C TYR A 78 -12.09 4.53 -8.36
N GLU A 79 -12.45 3.24 -8.32
CA GLU A 79 -13.44 2.70 -7.38
C GLU A 79 -12.99 2.83 -5.93
N SER A 80 -11.69 2.80 -5.67
CA SER A 80 -11.12 2.98 -4.32
C SER A 80 -11.09 4.44 -3.87
N SER A 81 -11.39 5.39 -4.77
CA SER A 81 -11.33 6.82 -4.50
C SER A 81 -12.62 7.38 -3.90
N ALA A 82 -12.53 8.54 -3.24
CA ALA A 82 -13.70 9.27 -2.77
C ALA A 82 -14.50 9.84 -3.96
N HIS A 83 -15.64 9.22 -4.27
CA HIS A 83 -16.63 9.69 -5.25
C HIS A 83 -18.07 9.40 -4.78
N PRO A 84 -19.10 9.99 -5.41
CA PRO A 84 -20.48 9.90 -4.92
C PRO A 84 -21.05 8.48 -4.87
N GLU A 85 -20.60 7.63 -5.80
CA GLU A 85 -21.03 6.24 -5.95
C GLU A 85 -20.10 5.23 -5.26
N TYR A 86 -19.13 5.71 -4.46
CA TYR A 86 -18.16 4.85 -3.80
C TYR A 86 -18.85 3.82 -2.92
N HIS A 87 -18.52 2.55 -3.18
CA HIS A 87 -19.03 1.42 -2.43
C HIS A 87 -17.99 0.29 -2.43
N LEU A 88 -17.84 -0.41 -1.31
CA LEU A 88 -16.84 -1.47 -1.22
C LEU A 88 -17.09 -2.62 -2.19
N ASP A 89 -18.36 -2.97 -2.45
CA ASP A 89 -18.69 -4.02 -3.40
C ASP A 89 -18.21 -3.69 -4.81
N ARG A 90 -18.19 -2.39 -5.19
CA ARG A 90 -17.67 -1.95 -6.48
C ARG A 90 -16.15 -2.09 -6.53
N VAL A 91 -15.45 -1.75 -5.44
CA VAL A 91 -14.00 -1.98 -5.32
C VAL A 91 -13.67 -3.48 -5.40
N ALA A 92 -14.38 -4.31 -4.65
CA ALA A 92 -14.20 -5.76 -4.66
C ALA A 92 -14.49 -6.35 -6.06
N SER A 93 -15.53 -5.88 -6.74
CA SER A 93 -15.85 -6.29 -8.11
C SER A 93 -14.75 -5.89 -9.08
N ALA A 94 -14.26 -4.65 -9.02
CA ALA A 94 -13.17 -4.18 -9.87
C ALA A 94 -11.87 -4.97 -9.63
N LEU A 95 -11.57 -5.30 -8.36
CA LEU A 95 -10.42 -6.12 -7.99
C LEU A 95 -10.52 -7.55 -8.54
N ARG A 96 -11.69 -8.18 -8.50
CA ARG A 96 -11.90 -9.51 -9.10
C ARG A 96 -11.68 -9.50 -10.61
N VAL A 97 -12.12 -8.43 -11.29
CA VAL A 97 -11.87 -8.27 -12.73
C VAL A 97 -10.39 -8.09 -13.01
N LEU A 98 -9.68 -7.26 -12.24
CA LEU A 98 -8.23 -7.10 -12.34
C LEU A 98 -7.50 -8.42 -12.11
N ASP A 99 -7.86 -9.15 -11.06
CA ASP A 99 -7.29 -10.45 -10.69
C ASP A 99 -7.42 -11.47 -11.82
N ASP A 100 -8.63 -11.60 -12.40
CA ASP A 100 -8.90 -12.48 -13.55
C ASP A 100 -8.07 -12.10 -14.80
N ILE A 101 -7.95 -10.80 -15.10
CA ILE A 101 -7.17 -10.33 -16.26
C ILE A 101 -5.67 -10.61 -16.05
N VAL A 102 -5.14 -10.27 -14.88
CA VAL A 102 -3.71 -10.46 -14.55
C VAL A 102 -3.33 -11.94 -14.63
N GLN A 103 -4.18 -12.84 -14.17
CA GLN A 103 -3.99 -14.29 -14.30
C GLN A 103 -4.04 -14.76 -15.76
N LYS A 104 -5.06 -14.34 -16.52
CA LYS A 104 -5.22 -14.72 -17.94
C LYS A 104 -4.07 -14.26 -18.83
N LEU A 105 -3.41 -13.17 -18.45
CA LEU A 105 -2.24 -12.62 -19.14
C LEU A 105 -0.90 -13.13 -18.56
N SER A 106 -0.94 -14.01 -17.55
CA SER A 106 0.25 -14.58 -16.89
C SER A 106 1.26 -13.54 -16.42
N ILE A 107 0.79 -12.35 -16.01
CA ILE A 107 1.67 -11.23 -15.65
C ILE A 107 2.47 -11.54 -14.38
N LEU A 108 1.91 -12.31 -13.45
CA LEU A 108 2.57 -12.67 -12.18
C LEU A 108 3.75 -13.63 -12.35
N THR A 109 3.82 -14.32 -13.48
CA THR A 109 4.87 -15.31 -13.79
C THR A 109 5.72 -14.89 -14.98
N LEU A 110 5.73 -13.59 -15.31
CA LEU A 110 6.42 -13.03 -16.48
C LEU A 110 7.91 -13.40 -16.50
N ASP A 111 8.56 -13.47 -15.33
CA ASP A 111 9.99 -13.74 -15.18
C ASP A 111 10.25 -15.17 -14.69
N GLY A 112 9.33 -16.13 -14.94
CA GLY A 112 9.46 -17.50 -14.45
C GLY A 112 10.74 -18.23 -14.89
N ASP A 113 11.31 -17.84 -16.03
CA ASP A 113 12.57 -18.38 -16.55
C ASP A 113 13.82 -17.64 -16.02
N ASP A 114 13.67 -16.50 -15.34
CA ASP A 114 14.77 -15.76 -14.71
C ASP A 114 15.11 -16.39 -13.35
N ARG A 115 16.39 -16.79 -13.18
CA ARG A 115 16.88 -17.45 -11.96
C ARG A 115 16.85 -16.56 -10.72
N ASP A 116 16.90 -15.25 -10.94
CA ASP A 116 16.89 -14.25 -9.88
C ASP A 116 15.46 -13.77 -9.60
N ALA A 117 14.44 -14.27 -10.31
CA ALA A 117 13.04 -13.98 -10.01
C ALA A 117 12.66 -14.51 -8.63
N ALA A 118 11.90 -13.71 -7.86
CA ALA A 118 11.37 -14.20 -6.60
C ALA A 118 10.27 -15.22 -6.90
N GLN A 119 10.42 -16.43 -6.37
CA GLN A 119 9.48 -17.54 -6.50
C GLN A 119 9.16 -18.07 -5.11
N PHE A 120 7.90 -18.44 -4.87
CA PHE A 120 7.43 -18.82 -3.55
C PHE A 120 6.67 -20.15 -3.59
N THR A 121 6.94 -21.02 -2.62
CA THR A 121 6.27 -22.32 -2.52
C THR A 121 4.86 -22.15 -1.94
N ALA A 122 3.90 -22.86 -2.51
CA ALA A 122 2.52 -22.88 -2.02
C ALA A 122 2.45 -23.33 -0.55
N GLY A 123 1.83 -22.53 0.30
CA GLY A 123 1.67 -22.80 1.72
C GLY A 123 2.89 -22.46 2.59
N SER A 124 4.00 -22.01 2.01
CA SER A 124 5.19 -21.57 2.74
C SER A 124 5.24 -20.05 2.90
N VAL A 125 6.00 -19.58 3.90
CA VAL A 125 6.25 -18.15 4.09
C VAL A 125 6.98 -17.60 2.86
N PRO A 126 6.61 -16.41 2.35
CA PRO A 126 7.28 -15.81 1.20
C PRO A 126 8.63 -15.19 1.58
N VAL A 127 9.62 -16.04 1.82
CA VAL A 127 10.99 -15.63 2.17
C VAL A 127 11.78 -15.32 0.92
N VAL A 128 12.53 -14.21 0.94
CA VAL A 128 13.49 -13.88 -0.12
C VAL A 128 14.90 -14.18 0.36
N THR A 129 15.50 -15.23 -0.18
CA THR A 129 16.88 -15.62 0.15
C THR A 129 17.87 -14.60 -0.41
N ILE A 130 18.57 -13.91 0.48
CA ILE A 130 19.69 -13.03 0.13
C ILE A 130 20.98 -13.81 0.38
N PRO A 131 21.84 -14.02 -0.63
CA PRO A 131 23.13 -14.65 -0.41
C PRO A 131 23.93 -13.87 0.64
N PRO A 132 24.52 -14.53 1.65
CA PRO A 132 25.34 -13.83 2.62
C PRO A 132 26.49 -13.13 1.90
N PRO A 133 26.86 -11.89 2.30
CA PRO A 133 28.02 -11.24 1.74
C PRO A 133 29.22 -12.16 1.96
N ALA A 134 29.94 -12.50 0.89
CA ALA A 134 31.07 -13.44 0.94
C ALA A 134 31.97 -13.08 2.14
N GLN A 135 31.94 -13.93 3.17
CA GLN A 135 32.64 -13.69 4.42
C GLN A 135 34.14 -13.61 4.12
N ARG A 136 34.73 -12.43 4.34
CA ARG A 136 36.18 -12.34 4.50
C ARG A 136 36.52 -13.05 5.80
N HIS A 137 37.16 -14.21 5.70
CA HIS A 137 37.90 -14.82 6.81
C HIS A 137 39.03 -13.88 7.24
N THR A 138 38.69 -12.89 8.04
CA THR A 138 39.66 -12.12 8.82
C THR A 138 39.18 -12.18 10.26
N ILE A 139 39.79 -13.10 11.00
CA ILE A 139 39.69 -13.19 12.45
C ILE A 139 40.32 -11.91 12.99
N GLN A 140 39.52 -10.86 13.17
CA GLN A 140 39.93 -9.68 13.91
C GLN A 140 38.77 -9.26 14.83
N TYR A 141 39.17 -9.16 16.10
CA TYR A 141 38.43 -8.90 17.31
C TYR A 141 37.21 -7.97 17.17
N ALA A 142 36.20 -8.28 17.97
CA ALA A 142 35.01 -7.47 18.21
C ALA A 142 35.35 -5.99 18.42
N HIS A 143 35.14 -5.19 17.37
CA HIS A 143 34.83 -3.77 17.45
C HIS A 143 34.05 -3.42 16.19
N GLU A 144 32.77 -3.04 16.40
CA GLU A 144 31.89 -2.36 15.45
C GLU A 144 31.90 -2.93 14.02
N GLN A 145 31.01 -3.89 13.75
CA GLN A 145 30.64 -4.15 12.36
C GLN A 145 30.13 -2.83 11.77
N PRO A 146 30.71 -2.31 10.67
CA PRO A 146 30.20 -1.10 10.05
C PRO A 146 28.75 -1.34 9.69
N THR A 147 27.86 -0.48 10.18
CA THR A 147 26.43 -0.53 9.86
C THR A 147 26.28 -0.57 8.34
N ARG A 148 25.62 -1.62 7.83
CA ARG A 148 25.34 -1.73 6.39
C ARG A 148 24.51 -0.50 6.02
N ALA A 149 25.06 0.39 5.20
CA ALA A 149 24.39 1.59 4.73
C ALA A 149 24.11 1.48 3.24
N CYS A 150 22.93 1.91 2.82
CA CYS A 150 22.56 1.91 1.40
C CYS A 150 23.46 2.85 0.58
N LYS A 151 23.63 2.52 -0.71
CA LYS A 151 24.37 3.35 -1.69
C LYS A 151 23.44 4.07 -2.68
N CYS A 152 22.17 4.26 -2.30
CA CYS A 152 21.13 4.83 -3.17
C CYS A 152 21.46 6.27 -3.64
N SER A 153 22.16 7.05 -2.82
CA SER A 153 22.60 8.42 -3.14
C SER A 153 23.74 8.49 -4.16
N SER A 154 24.50 7.39 -4.34
CA SER A 154 25.63 7.31 -5.26
C SER A 154 25.21 7.01 -6.71
N ILE A 155 23.90 6.84 -6.97
CA ILE A 155 23.41 6.56 -8.31
C ILE A 155 23.39 7.87 -9.11
N PRO A 156 24.09 7.96 -10.27
CA PRO A 156 24.13 9.17 -11.10
C PRO A 156 22.73 9.73 -11.40
N GLY A 157 22.59 11.06 -11.34
CA GLY A 157 21.34 11.78 -11.63
C GLY A 157 20.30 11.80 -10.49
N SER A 158 20.63 11.32 -9.30
CA SER A 158 19.74 11.40 -8.13
C SER A 158 19.60 12.86 -7.66
N PRO A 159 18.37 13.41 -7.51
CA PRO A 159 18.18 14.66 -6.81
C PRO A 159 18.64 14.54 -5.34
N PRO A 160 19.10 15.62 -4.70
CA PRO A 160 19.46 15.59 -3.29
C PRO A 160 18.25 15.17 -2.44
N PRO A 161 18.47 14.42 -1.33
CA PRO A 161 17.39 14.05 -0.43
C PRO A 161 16.73 15.32 0.13
N ASP A 162 15.44 15.49 -0.11
CA ASP A 162 14.65 16.58 0.48
C ASP A 162 13.99 16.06 1.76
N HIS A 163 14.48 16.51 2.90
CA HIS A 163 14.00 16.08 4.21
C HIS A 163 12.60 16.64 4.57
N ASN A 164 12.08 17.59 3.78
CA ASN A 164 10.86 18.33 4.11
C ASN A 164 9.62 17.87 3.33
N ILE A 165 9.77 17.02 2.32
CA ILE A 165 8.66 16.54 1.49
C ILE A 165 8.81 15.04 1.29
N SER A 166 7.85 14.25 1.77
CA SER A 166 7.73 12.83 1.42
C SER A 166 7.47 12.72 -0.08
N ARG A 167 8.54 12.57 -0.86
CA ARG A 167 8.48 12.24 -2.28
C ARG A 167 8.85 10.77 -2.42
N SER A 168 7.99 9.99 -3.05
CA SER A 168 8.42 8.78 -3.73
C SER A 168 9.08 9.24 -5.03
N ALA A 169 10.35 8.93 -5.22
CA ALA A 169 10.99 9.20 -6.49
C ALA A 169 10.33 8.28 -7.54
N PRO A 170 10.05 8.75 -8.77
CA PRO A 170 9.57 7.85 -9.80
C PRO A 170 10.66 6.80 -10.06
N LEU A 171 10.24 5.53 -10.11
CA LEU A 171 11.11 4.44 -10.54
C LEU A 171 11.71 4.77 -11.90
N ARG A 172 13.01 4.53 -12.04
CA ARG A 172 13.80 4.96 -13.19
C ARG A 172 13.50 4.09 -14.40
N TRP A 173 13.86 4.63 -15.57
CA TRP A 173 13.87 3.89 -16.82
C TRP A 173 15.30 3.95 -17.34
N ASP A 174 15.82 2.84 -17.83
CA ASP A 174 17.08 2.85 -18.56
C ASP A 174 16.83 3.39 -19.97
N PRO A 175 17.46 4.51 -20.38
CA PRO A 175 17.30 5.04 -21.74
C PRO A 175 17.84 4.09 -22.82
N ALA A 176 18.66 3.10 -22.46
CA ALA A 176 19.18 2.09 -23.38
C ALA A 176 18.24 0.90 -23.58
N TRP A 177 17.16 0.78 -22.80
CA TRP A 177 16.21 -0.33 -22.94
C TRP A 177 15.47 -0.31 -24.27
N SER A 178 15.31 -1.50 -24.83
CA SER A 178 14.40 -1.78 -25.93
C SER A 178 12.93 -1.61 -25.50
N ALA A 179 12.03 -1.47 -26.47
CA ALA A 179 10.59 -1.40 -26.20
C ALA A 179 10.07 -2.66 -25.47
N ALA A 180 10.68 -3.82 -25.70
CA ALA A 180 10.32 -5.07 -25.02
C ALA A 180 10.74 -5.06 -23.54
N GLU A 181 11.94 -4.56 -23.23
CA GLU A 181 12.42 -4.43 -21.85
C GLU A 181 11.61 -3.39 -21.07
N VAL A 182 11.31 -2.24 -21.69
CA VAL A 182 10.39 -1.25 -21.12
C VAL A 182 9.04 -1.90 -20.83
N ARG A 183 8.48 -2.65 -21.78
CA ARG A 183 7.18 -3.31 -21.59
C ARG A 183 7.20 -4.37 -20.51
N ALA A 184 8.28 -5.14 -20.39
CA ALA A 184 8.46 -6.11 -19.33
C ALA A 184 8.47 -5.42 -17.95
N GLU A 185 9.21 -4.32 -17.82
CA GLU A 185 9.24 -3.54 -16.58
C GLU A 185 7.88 -2.87 -16.27
N GLU A 186 7.15 -2.39 -17.27
CA GLU A 186 5.76 -1.91 -17.08
C GLU A 186 4.87 -3.03 -16.51
N CYS A 187 4.97 -4.24 -17.06
CA CYS A 187 4.21 -5.40 -16.59
C CYS A 187 4.57 -5.81 -15.16
N ARG A 188 5.86 -5.75 -14.78
CA ARG A 188 6.28 -5.98 -13.39
C ARG A 188 5.67 -4.95 -12.45
N ARG A 189 5.79 -3.66 -12.79
CA ARG A 189 5.20 -2.57 -11.98
C ARG A 189 3.70 -2.68 -11.87
N LEU A 190 3.02 -3.11 -12.93
CA LEU A 190 1.59 -3.40 -12.95
C LEU A 190 1.23 -4.54 -11.99
N ALA A 191 1.96 -5.66 -12.00
CA ALA A 191 1.71 -6.78 -11.09
C ALA A 191 1.90 -6.39 -9.62
N TRP A 192 2.99 -5.69 -9.29
CA TRP A 192 3.23 -5.22 -7.93
C TRP A 192 2.25 -4.10 -7.52
N GLY A 193 1.84 -3.25 -8.46
CA GLY A 193 0.78 -2.25 -8.26
C GLY A 193 -0.58 -2.89 -8.00
N ALA A 194 -0.91 -3.97 -8.70
CA ALA A 194 -2.12 -4.75 -8.48
C ALA A 194 -2.12 -5.43 -7.09
N LEU A 195 -0.97 -6.00 -6.67
CA LEU A 195 -0.79 -6.52 -5.30
C LEU A 195 -1.02 -5.41 -4.26
N SER A 196 -0.42 -4.23 -4.46
CA SER A 196 -0.57 -3.09 -3.55
C SER A 196 -2.03 -2.65 -3.41
N ALA A 197 -2.75 -2.53 -4.53
CA ALA A 197 -4.17 -2.17 -4.54
C ALA A 197 -5.04 -3.23 -3.85
N ALA A 198 -4.82 -4.52 -4.16
CA ALA A 198 -5.50 -5.62 -3.51
C ALA A 198 -5.24 -5.61 -2.00
N SER A 199 -3.97 -5.57 -1.59
CA SER A 199 -3.55 -5.55 -0.18
C SER A 199 -4.17 -4.38 0.59
N GLY A 200 -4.19 -3.18 -0.01
CA GLY A 200 -4.81 -2.00 0.60
C GLY A 200 -6.31 -2.18 0.85
N PHE A 201 -7.02 -2.82 -0.09
CA PHE A 201 -8.43 -3.16 0.10
C PHE A 201 -8.64 -4.26 1.15
N LEU A 202 -7.79 -5.29 1.18
CA LEU A 202 -7.89 -6.35 2.18
C LEU A 202 -7.63 -5.81 3.59
N VAL A 203 -6.63 -4.93 3.75
CA VAL A 203 -6.38 -4.20 5.00
C VAL A 203 -7.63 -3.44 5.44
N GLN A 204 -8.29 -2.74 4.51
CA GLN A 204 -9.52 -2.02 4.81
C GLN A 204 -10.63 -2.97 5.28
N CYS A 205 -10.78 -4.14 4.65
CA CYS A 205 -11.75 -5.15 5.08
C CYS A 205 -11.48 -5.62 6.51
N VAL A 206 -10.23 -5.96 6.82
CA VAL A 206 -9.81 -6.36 8.19
C VAL A 206 -10.04 -5.23 9.20
N ALA A 207 -9.66 -3.99 8.88
CA ALA A 207 -9.81 -2.83 9.77
C ALA A 207 -11.27 -2.47 10.07
N PHE A 208 -12.23 -2.92 9.26
CA PHE A 208 -13.66 -2.70 9.47
C PHE A 208 -14.42 -4.00 9.77
N ASP A 209 -13.73 -5.09 10.12
CA ASP A 209 -14.30 -6.40 10.47
C ASP A 209 -15.25 -6.93 9.37
N ARG A 210 -14.82 -6.85 8.11
CA ARG A 210 -15.58 -7.31 6.94
C ARG A 210 -14.96 -8.57 6.35
N GLU A 211 -15.78 -9.31 5.60
CA GLU A 211 -15.33 -10.46 4.84
C GLU A 211 -14.28 -10.05 3.79
N VAL A 212 -13.15 -10.73 3.82
CA VAL A 212 -12.00 -10.51 2.94
C VAL A 212 -12.21 -11.34 1.67
N PRO A 213 -12.25 -10.75 0.46
CA PRO A 213 -12.39 -11.54 -0.75
C PRO A 213 -11.13 -12.38 -1.00
N VAL A 214 -11.33 -13.59 -1.53
CA VAL A 214 -10.24 -14.42 -2.04
C VAL A 214 -9.81 -13.88 -3.40
N LEU A 215 -8.54 -13.51 -3.51
CA LEU A 215 -7.91 -13.03 -4.74
C LEU A 215 -6.63 -13.85 -4.97
N GLU A 216 -6.32 -14.19 -6.21
CA GLU A 216 -5.05 -14.85 -6.54
C GLU A 216 -3.87 -13.87 -6.47
N LEU A 217 -4.12 -12.59 -6.73
CA LEU A 217 -3.19 -11.50 -6.45
C LEU A 217 -2.68 -11.50 -4.99
N SER A 218 -3.44 -12.01 -4.02
CA SER A 218 -2.98 -12.06 -2.61
C SER A 218 -2.25 -13.35 -2.25
N ASN A 219 -2.03 -14.26 -3.19
CA ASN A 219 -1.34 -15.53 -2.94
C ASN A 219 0.13 -15.43 -3.42
N PRO A 220 1.11 -15.44 -2.51
CA PRO A 220 2.52 -15.33 -2.91
C PRO A 220 2.99 -16.42 -3.87
N ALA A 221 2.41 -17.62 -3.80
CA ALA A 221 2.80 -18.74 -4.66
C ALA A 221 2.53 -18.52 -6.16
N ASN A 222 1.74 -17.49 -6.51
CA ASN A 222 1.45 -17.14 -7.89
C ASN A 222 2.52 -16.22 -8.50
N TYR A 223 3.51 -15.77 -7.72
CA TYR A 223 4.54 -14.85 -8.17
C TYR A 223 5.81 -15.60 -8.57
N ALA A 224 6.23 -15.37 -9.81
CA ALA A 224 7.56 -15.67 -10.32
C ALA A 224 8.04 -14.45 -11.12
N LEU A 225 8.46 -13.42 -10.36
CA LEU A 225 8.59 -12.06 -10.87
C LEU A 225 9.80 -11.34 -10.26
N LEU A 226 10.47 -10.48 -11.03
CA LEU A 226 11.45 -9.56 -10.47
C LEU A 226 10.75 -8.43 -9.71
N PHE A 227 11.37 -7.91 -8.66
CA PHE A 227 10.88 -6.73 -7.96
C PHE A 227 10.97 -5.48 -8.86
N PRO A 228 10.19 -4.42 -8.56
CA PRO A 228 10.24 -3.20 -9.36
C PRO A 228 11.68 -2.66 -9.47
N ASN A 229 12.10 -2.32 -10.69
CA ASN A 229 13.42 -1.77 -11.01
C ASN A 229 14.62 -2.71 -10.77
N GLU A 230 14.38 -3.97 -10.38
CA GLU A 230 15.45 -4.91 -10.03
C GLU A 230 16.42 -5.16 -11.20
N THR A 231 15.91 -5.20 -12.44
CA THR A 231 16.74 -5.35 -13.65
C THR A 231 17.79 -4.24 -13.76
N MET A 232 17.44 -2.98 -13.45
CA MET A 232 18.41 -1.88 -13.43
C MET A 232 19.35 -1.98 -12.23
N GLU A 233 18.81 -2.38 -11.08
CA GLU A 233 19.58 -2.44 -9.83
C GLU A 233 20.69 -3.49 -9.92
N ARG A 234 20.43 -4.63 -10.57
CA ARG A 234 21.42 -5.70 -10.77
C ARG A 234 22.65 -5.30 -11.58
N VAL A 235 22.58 -4.23 -12.37
CA VAL A 235 23.71 -3.69 -13.15
C VAL A 235 24.27 -2.39 -12.56
N SER A 236 23.64 -1.87 -11.49
CA SER A 236 24.04 -0.65 -10.83
C SER A 236 25.22 -0.88 -9.88
N PRO A 237 26.28 -0.05 -9.90
CA PRO A 237 27.38 -0.13 -8.95
C PRO A 237 26.94 -0.06 -7.48
N ALA A 238 25.74 0.47 -7.20
CA ALA A 238 25.16 0.50 -5.86
C ALA A 238 24.85 -0.91 -5.30
N TYR A 239 24.62 -1.90 -6.18
CA TYR A 239 24.24 -3.27 -5.83
C TYR A 239 25.18 -4.36 -6.39
N CYS A 240 26.07 -4.05 -7.34
CA CYS A 240 27.00 -5.03 -7.95
C CYS A 240 28.36 -5.19 -7.22
N GLY A 241 28.61 -4.44 -6.14
CA GLY A 241 29.93 -4.37 -5.50
C GLY A 241 30.13 -5.37 -4.34
N PRO A 242 31.39 -5.70 -3.98
CA PRO A 242 31.67 -6.44 -2.74
C PRO A 242 31.11 -5.69 -1.51
N GLY A 243 30.27 -6.36 -0.73
CA GLY A 243 29.58 -5.76 0.41
C GLY A 243 28.47 -4.77 0.04
N ALA A 244 28.07 -4.70 -1.23
CA ALA A 244 26.88 -3.98 -1.64
C ALA A 244 25.61 -4.71 -1.14
N PRO A 245 24.53 -3.97 -0.86
CA PRO A 245 23.23 -4.58 -0.63
C PRO A 245 22.77 -5.35 -1.88
N SER A 246 21.90 -6.34 -1.67
CA SER A 246 21.20 -7.02 -2.75
C SER A 246 20.14 -6.09 -3.36
N PRO A 247 19.86 -6.17 -4.67
CA PRO A 247 18.68 -5.54 -5.27
C PRO A 247 17.37 -5.93 -4.56
N LYS A 248 17.31 -7.13 -3.97
CA LYS A 248 16.18 -7.61 -3.15
C LYS A 248 16.02 -6.87 -1.82
N GLU A 249 17.00 -6.06 -1.44
CA GLU A 249 16.99 -5.16 -0.29
C GLU A 249 16.71 -3.70 -0.70
N SER A 250 16.35 -3.40 -1.94
CA SER A 250 15.89 -2.05 -2.32
C SER A 250 14.57 -1.70 -1.64
N VAL A 251 14.30 -0.41 -1.42
CA VAL A 251 13.08 0.03 -0.70
C VAL A 251 11.80 -0.51 -1.36
N TRP A 252 11.76 -0.57 -2.69
CA TRP A 252 10.64 -1.12 -3.44
C TRP A 252 10.52 -2.64 -3.32
N ALA A 253 11.64 -3.37 -3.33
CA ALA A 253 11.64 -4.80 -3.08
C ALA A 253 11.15 -5.12 -1.65
N LEU A 254 11.66 -4.38 -0.65
CA LEU A 254 11.22 -4.50 0.74
C LEU A 254 9.72 -4.23 0.89
N TYR A 255 9.21 -3.19 0.22
CA TYR A 255 7.78 -2.91 0.20
C TYR A 255 6.97 -4.08 -0.37
N CYS A 256 7.37 -4.62 -1.52
CA CYS A 256 6.68 -5.76 -2.13
C CYS A 256 6.72 -7.01 -1.24
N ARG A 257 7.87 -7.29 -0.59
CA ARG A 257 8.02 -8.37 0.39
C ARG A 257 7.09 -8.19 1.58
N SER A 258 6.95 -6.97 2.10
CA SER A 258 6.02 -6.67 3.20
C SER A 258 4.56 -6.92 2.83
N LEU A 259 4.16 -6.63 1.58
CA LEU A 259 2.83 -6.94 1.06
C LEU A 259 2.61 -8.46 1.02
N LEU A 260 3.54 -9.21 0.44
CA LEU A 260 3.43 -10.67 0.33
C LEU A 260 3.33 -11.33 1.71
N LEU A 261 4.21 -10.93 2.64
CA LEU A 261 4.22 -11.45 4.00
C LEU A 261 2.90 -11.14 4.72
N TRP A 262 2.39 -9.91 4.62
CA TRP A 262 1.12 -9.53 5.22
C TRP A 262 -0.05 -10.35 4.65
N ASN A 263 -0.11 -10.54 3.33
CA ASN A 263 -1.17 -11.34 2.70
C ASN A 263 -1.09 -12.81 3.11
N PHE A 264 0.12 -13.39 3.15
CA PHE A 264 0.35 -14.75 3.63
C PHE A 264 -0.19 -14.94 5.06
N CYS A 265 0.21 -14.08 5.99
CA CYS A 265 -0.21 -14.15 7.39
C CYS A 265 -1.74 -14.04 7.54
N ASN A 266 -2.39 -13.13 6.82
CA ASN A 266 -3.86 -12.99 6.88
C ASN A 266 -4.58 -14.21 6.30
N ARG A 267 -4.06 -14.80 5.22
CA ARG A 267 -4.62 -16.03 4.65
C ARG A 267 -4.47 -17.18 5.63
N LEU A 268 -3.31 -17.33 6.27
CA LEU A 268 -3.07 -18.35 7.30
C LEU A 268 -4.08 -18.22 8.46
N LEU A 269 -4.26 -17.01 8.99
CA LEU A 269 -5.24 -16.73 10.06
C LEU A 269 -6.70 -17.00 9.64
N SER A 270 -7.03 -16.82 8.36
CA SER A 270 -8.38 -17.05 7.83
C SER A 270 -8.68 -18.54 7.66
N HIS A 271 -7.71 -19.32 7.18
CA HIS A 271 -7.87 -20.77 6.96
C HIS A 271 -7.74 -21.58 8.26
N ALA A 272 -7.07 -21.02 9.27
CA ALA A 272 -6.85 -21.67 10.55
C ALA A 272 -7.41 -20.82 11.71
N PRO A 273 -8.75 -20.63 11.81
CA PRO A 273 -9.36 -19.84 12.88
C PRO A 273 -9.09 -20.42 14.27
N HIS A 274 -8.76 -21.71 14.36
CA HIS A 274 -8.32 -22.37 15.58
C HIS A 274 -6.94 -21.89 16.08
N LEU A 275 -6.10 -21.30 15.21
CA LEU A 275 -4.85 -20.63 15.64
C LEU A 275 -5.09 -19.33 16.40
N ARG A 276 -6.32 -18.79 16.40
CA ARG A 276 -6.71 -17.72 17.33
C ARG A 276 -6.79 -18.21 18.78
N ARG A 277 -6.83 -19.54 18.99
CA ARG A 277 -6.82 -20.20 20.31
C ARG A 277 -6.28 -21.65 20.17
N PRO A 278 -4.96 -21.84 19.99
CA PRO A 278 -4.43 -23.18 19.71
C PRO A 278 -4.63 -24.10 20.92
N PRO A 279 -5.13 -25.34 20.74
CA PRO A 279 -4.90 -26.40 21.70
C PRO A 279 -3.39 -26.63 21.83
N GLN A 280 -2.92 -26.95 23.04
CA GLN A 280 -1.49 -27.05 23.40
C GLN A 280 -0.65 -27.98 22.49
N GLN A 281 -1.30 -28.87 21.73
CA GLN A 281 -0.67 -29.85 20.83
C GLN A 281 -0.44 -29.38 19.38
N GLN A 282 -1.06 -28.29 18.90
CA GLN A 282 -0.90 -27.79 17.52
C GLN A 282 0.05 -26.57 17.38
N LEU A 283 0.63 -26.14 18.50
CA LEU A 283 1.67 -25.10 18.52
C LEU A 283 2.95 -25.54 17.80
N SER A 284 3.26 -26.85 17.75
CA SER A 284 4.52 -27.35 17.19
C SER A 284 4.57 -27.33 15.66
N GLU A 285 3.48 -27.67 14.97
CA GLU A 285 3.46 -27.74 13.49
C GLU A 285 3.43 -26.35 12.83
N ASN A 286 2.86 -25.35 13.50
CA ASN A 286 2.83 -23.96 13.00
C ASN A 286 4.02 -23.14 13.48
N SER A 287 4.81 -23.63 14.45
CA SER A 287 5.95 -22.89 15.00
C SER A 287 6.99 -22.51 13.94
N ASP A 288 7.24 -23.39 12.97
CA ASP A 288 8.27 -23.17 11.95
C ASP A 288 7.86 -22.06 10.97
N ALA A 289 6.63 -22.11 10.45
CA ALA A 289 6.09 -21.06 9.59
C ALA A 289 6.00 -19.71 10.31
N LEU A 290 5.73 -19.72 11.63
CA LEU A 290 5.70 -18.50 12.43
C LEU A 290 7.08 -17.91 12.66
N GLN A 291 8.05 -18.76 12.99
CA GLN A 291 9.43 -18.34 13.17
C GLN A 291 10.00 -17.82 11.85
N GLU A 292 9.68 -18.47 10.73
CA GLU A 292 10.10 -18.04 9.40
C GLU A 292 9.45 -16.70 9.00
N ALA A 293 8.15 -16.51 9.27
CA ALA A 293 7.48 -15.23 9.06
C ALA A 293 8.05 -14.11 9.94
N TRP A 294 8.43 -14.43 11.19
CA TRP A 294 9.13 -13.49 12.07
C TRP A 294 10.54 -13.15 11.57
N ASN A 295 11.26 -14.12 11.02
CA ASN A 295 12.60 -13.89 10.48
C ASN A 295 12.54 -13.03 9.21
N GLU A 296 11.58 -13.27 8.32
CA GLU A 296 11.38 -12.44 7.12
C GLU A 296 10.97 -11.00 7.49
N ALA A 297 10.08 -10.87 8.48
CA ALA A 297 9.71 -9.61 9.11
C ALA A 297 10.94 -8.81 9.57
N GLN A 298 11.80 -9.42 10.38
CA GLN A 298 13.03 -8.81 10.86
C GLN A 298 13.98 -8.46 9.70
N ALA A 299 14.11 -9.34 8.72
CA ALA A 299 14.95 -9.08 7.55
C ALA A 299 14.46 -7.87 6.72
N ILE A 300 13.14 -7.64 6.68
CA ILE A 300 12.57 -6.44 6.05
C ILE A 300 12.89 -5.19 6.87
N GLU A 301 12.75 -5.24 8.20
CA GLU A 301 13.09 -4.12 9.09
C GLU A 301 14.58 -3.76 9.02
N ASP A 302 15.47 -4.74 9.15
CA ASP A 302 16.93 -4.56 9.04
C ASP A 302 17.30 -3.97 7.66
N GLY A 303 16.62 -4.43 6.60
CA GLY A 303 16.75 -3.89 5.26
C GLY A 303 16.33 -2.42 5.17
N LEU A 304 15.25 -2.02 5.84
CA LEU A 304 14.79 -0.63 5.89
C LEU A 304 15.72 0.26 6.72
N GLU A 305 16.25 -0.23 7.84
CA GLU A 305 17.19 0.52 8.69
C GLU A 305 18.50 0.86 7.97
N MET A 306 18.93 0.00 7.03
CA MET A 306 20.05 0.29 6.13
C MET A 306 19.80 1.51 5.21
N HIS A 307 18.54 1.87 4.93
CA HIS A 307 18.16 2.96 4.02
C HIS A 307 18.10 4.34 4.69
N VAL A 308 19.24 4.82 5.17
CA VAL A 308 19.40 6.18 5.73
C VAL A 308 19.39 7.30 4.68
N CYS A 309 19.29 6.96 3.38
CA CYS A 309 19.40 7.92 2.28
C CYS A 309 18.22 8.88 2.13
N ASN A 310 17.07 8.61 2.78
CA ASN A 310 15.82 9.37 2.63
C ASN A 310 15.33 9.53 1.17
N TYR A 311 15.74 8.66 0.26
CA TYR A 311 15.41 8.78 -1.16
C TYR A 311 13.97 8.35 -1.50
N GLU A 312 13.47 7.31 -0.82
CA GLU A 312 12.13 6.73 -1.04
C GLU A 312 11.33 6.71 0.27
N THR A 313 11.34 7.82 1.01
CA THR A 313 10.70 7.90 2.34
C THR A 313 9.23 7.49 2.30
N GLY A 314 8.48 7.91 1.28
CA GLY A 314 7.07 7.53 1.12
C GLY A 314 6.84 6.02 0.99
N VAL A 315 7.72 5.30 0.27
CA VAL A 315 7.61 3.85 0.08
C VAL A 315 8.12 3.10 1.30
N ALA A 316 9.23 3.56 1.90
CA ALA A 316 9.72 3.04 3.17
C ALA A 316 8.64 3.15 4.25
N TYR A 317 7.87 4.23 4.24
CA TYR A 317 6.74 4.42 5.14
C TYR A 317 5.61 3.41 4.91
N LEU A 318 5.21 3.19 3.66
CA LEU A 318 4.23 2.15 3.35
C LEU A 318 4.74 0.76 3.76
N CYS A 319 6.01 0.46 3.55
CA CYS A 319 6.64 -0.79 3.99
C CYS A 319 6.54 -0.98 5.50
N GLN A 320 6.96 0.02 6.28
CA GLN A 320 6.85 0.00 7.75
C GLN A 320 5.40 -0.16 8.22
N GLU A 321 4.44 0.46 7.54
CA GLU A 321 3.02 0.31 7.85
C GLU A 321 2.55 -1.15 7.73
N TYR A 322 2.93 -1.85 6.67
CA TYR A 322 2.60 -3.28 6.52
C TYR A 322 3.36 -4.14 7.52
N VAL A 323 4.58 -3.74 7.87
CA VAL A 323 5.39 -4.40 8.89
C VAL A 323 4.69 -4.40 10.25
N TYR A 324 4.30 -3.22 10.71
CA TYR A 324 3.59 -3.06 11.97
C TYR A 324 2.23 -3.79 12.00
N LYS A 325 1.57 -3.96 10.85
CA LYS A 325 0.25 -4.61 10.76
C LYS A 325 0.28 -6.14 10.84
N TYR A 326 1.40 -6.83 10.59
CA TYR A 326 1.45 -8.29 10.71
C TYR A 326 1.86 -8.77 12.11
N ALA A 327 2.49 -7.92 12.93
CA ALA A 327 2.90 -8.24 14.30
C ALA A 327 1.78 -8.88 15.17
N PRO A 328 0.51 -8.46 15.08
CA PRO A 328 -0.65 -9.12 15.70
C PRO A 328 -0.84 -10.56 15.34
N ALA A 329 -0.69 -10.85 14.04
CA ALA A 329 -0.87 -12.19 13.52
C ALA A 329 0.16 -13.10 14.16
N LEU A 330 1.42 -12.66 14.23
CA LEU A 330 2.50 -13.39 14.88
C LEU A 330 2.26 -13.56 16.39
N ILE A 331 1.85 -12.52 17.10
CA ILE A 331 1.58 -12.57 18.57
C ILE A 331 0.41 -13.50 18.90
N LEU A 332 -0.67 -13.44 18.12
CA LEU A 332 -1.84 -14.30 18.29
C LEU A 332 -1.48 -15.76 18.02
N MET A 333 -0.70 -16.00 16.96
CA MET A 333 -0.27 -17.35 16.58
C MET A 333 0.79 -17.95 17.52
N GLN A 334 1.60 -17.14 18.21
CA GLN A 334 2.55 -17.58 19.24
C GLN A 334 1.89 -17.93 20.60
N GLY A 335 0.58 -17.72 20.76
CA GLY A 335 -0.15 -18.04 21.98
C GLY A 335 0.25 -17.20 23.21
N LEU A 336 0.96 -16.09 23.02
CA LEU A 336 1.49 -15.23 24.08
C LEU A 336 0.43 -14.36 24.76
N THR A 337 -0.83 -14.42 24.32
CA THR A 337 -1.95 -13.70 24.92
C THR A 337 -3.04 -14.67 25.37
N ARG A 338 -3.05 -14.97 26.68
CA ARG A 338 -4.01 -15.87 27.32
C ARG A 338 -5.41 -15.28 27.53
N GLU A 339 -5.62 -13.98 27.28
CA GLU A 339 -6.83 -13.25 27.69
C GLU A 339 -7.35 -12.25 26.64
N ILE A 340 -7.54 -12.65 25.39
CA ILE A 340 -8.19 -11.78 24.39
C ILE A 340 -9.62 -12.27 24.13
N SER A 341 -10.57 -11.40 24.48
CA SER A 341 -12.01 -11.51 24.29
C SER A 341 -12.39 -11.79 22.83
N THR A 342 -13.58 -12.37 22.64
CA THR A 342 -14.19 -12.85 21.38
C THR A 342 -14.44 -11.81 20.27
N SER A 343 -13.98 -10.57 20.42
CA SER A 343 -13.91 -9.61 19.32
C SER A 343 -12.65 -9.86 18.49
N SER A 344 -12.71 -9.77 17.16
CA SER A 344 -11.51 -9.75 16.27
C SER A 344 -10.37 -8.95 16.93
N GLY A 345 -9.34 -9.68 17.41
CA GLY A 345 -8.38 -9.24 18.44
C GLY A 345 -7.29 -8.26 17.97
N PRO A 346 -6.39 -7.83 18.89
CA PRO A 346 -5.63 -6.58 18.86
C PRO A 346 -4.64 -6.47 17.71
N LEU A 347 -4.66 -5.33 17.03
CA LEU A 347 -3.66 -4.94 16.04
C LEU A 347 -2.26 -4.64 16.61
N PHE A 348 -2.03 -4.64 17.93
CA PHE A 348 -0.73 -4.30 18.52
C PHE A 348 -0.59 -4.83 19.96
N ASN A 349 0.64 -5.18 20.39
CA ASN A 349 0.98 -5.13 21.83
C ASN A 349 1.27 -3.68 22.26
N ARG A 350 1.29 -3.38 23.57
CA ARG A 350 1.44 -1.99 24.06
C ARG A 350 2.70 -1.28 23.55
N ARG A 351 3.83 -1.99 23.42
CA ARG A 351 5.09 -1.42 22.90
C ARG A 351 4.95 -1.08 21.42
N GLN A 352 4.48 -2.02 20.62
CA GLN A 352 4.26 -1.85 19.18
C GLN A 352 3.21 -0.77 18.90
N ALA A 353 2.17 -0.67 19.73
CA ALA A 353 1.17 0.37 19.62
C ALA A 353 1.80 1.75 19.80
N ARG A 354 2.71 1.91 20.78
CA ARG A 354 3.45 3.16 20.98
C ARG A 354 4.39 3.48 19.82
N GLU A 355 5.19 2.52 19.38
CA GLU A 355 6.09 2.70 18.23
C GLU A 355 5.31 3.09 16.96
N TRP A 356 4.15 2.47 16.72
CA TRP A 356 3.24 2.83 15.64
C TRP A 356 2.65 4.23 15.82
N ILE A 357 2.21 4.62 17.03
CA ILE A 357 1.67 5.96 17.33
C ILE A 357 2.74 7.03 17.05
N ASP A 358 3.94 6.88 17.63
CA ASP A 358 5.06 7.82 17.46
C ASP A 358 5.43 7.98 15.99
N TYR A 359 5.38 6.87 15.24
CA TYR A 359 5.62 6.86 13.83
C TYR A 359 4.53 7.59 13.03
N GLN A 360 3.25 7.30 13.29
CA GLN A 360 2.12 7.96 12.61
C GLN A 360 2.02 9.44 12.94
N GLU A 361 2.43 9.86 14.14
CA GLU A 361 2.48 11.26 14.55
C GLU A 361 3.41 12.07 13.63
N ARG A 362 4.57 11.51 13.26
CA ARG A 362 5.49 12.15 12.29
C ARG A 362 4.83 12.30 10.92
N VAL A 363 4.14 11.27 10.45
CA VAL A 363 3.45 11.27 9.15
C VAL A 363 2.32 12.31 9.14
N ILE A 364 1.42 12.28 10.13
CA ILE A 364 0.26 13.16 10.15
C ILE A 364 0.67 14.62 10.32
N ASN A 365 1.71 14.93 11.09
CA ASN A 365 2.20 16.30 11.27
C ASN A 365 2.65 16.93 9.94
N SER A 366 3.29 16.16 9.06
CA SER A 366 3.68 16.65 7.73
C SER A 366 2.47 17.03 6.85
N VAL A 367 1.37 16.27 6.95
CA VAL A 367 0.15 16.48 6.15
C VAL A 367 -0.78 17.53 6.79
N LYS A 368 -0.87 17.55 8.12
CA LYS A 368 -1.74 18.44 8.90
C LYS A 368 -1.39 19.89 8.66
N LEU A 369 -0.10 20.25 8.61
CA LEU A 369 0.34 21.60 8.25
C LEU A 369 -0.19 22.02 6.87
N ALA A 370 -0.14 21.11 5.92
CA ALA A 370 -0.62 21.29 4.56
C ALA A 370 -2.16 21.48 4.53
N ALA A 371 -2.90 20.62 5.23
CA ALA A 371 -4.35 20.68 5.37
C ALA A 371 -4.85 21.96 6.08
N VAL A 372 -4.18 22.37 7.17
CA VAL A 372 -4.49 23.60 7.91
C VAL A 372 -4.16 24.84 7.07
N THR A 373 -3.03 24.84 6.37
CA THR A 373 -2.68 25.92 5.44
C THR A 373 -3.73 26.09 4.35
N TYR A 374 -4.28 24.99 3.83
CA TYR A 374 -5.42 25.03 2.90
C TYR A 374 -6.65 25.69 3.54
N GLN A 375 -7.06 25.27 4.74
CA GLN A 375 -8.21 25.87 5.45
C GLN A 375 -8.04 27.38 5.67
N LEU A 376 -6.82 27.83 5.97
CA LEU A 376 -6.50 29.24 6.18
C LEU A 376 -6.47 30.04 4.87
N ARG A 377 -5.92 29.48 3.77
CA ARG A 377 -5.77 30.18 2.47
C ARG A 377 -7.01 30.13 1.59
N ALA A 378 -7.90 29.16 1.79
CA ALA A 378 -9.21 29.10 1.11
C ALA A 378 -10.08 30.35 1.36
N ARG A 379 -9.70 31.21 2.33
CA ARG A 379 -10.34 32.50 2.61
C ARG A 379 -9.77 33.69 1.84
N GLY A 380 -8.74 33.57 0.98
CA GLY A 380 -8.15 34.78 0.40
C GLY A 380 -7.21 34.73 -0.81
N SER A 381 -6.80 33.58 -1.36
CA SER A 381 -5.93 33.62 -2.55
C SER A 381 -6.20 32.53 -3.59
N GLN A 382 -6.44 32.98 -4.83
CA GLN A 382 -6.39 32.16 -6.03
C GLN A 382 -4.92 31.81 -6.33
N GLY A 383 -4.61 30.53 -6.54
CA GLY A 383 -3.50 30.17 -7.43
C GLY A 383 -2.51 29.08 -7.00
N THR A 384 -2.57 28.52 -5.79
CA THR A 384 -1.72 27.35 -5.44
C THR A 384 -2.56 26.09 -5.27
N HIS A 385 -2.59 25.24 -6.30
CA HIS A 385 -3.17 23.91 -6.23
C HIS A 385 -2.43 23.09 -5.16
N HIS A 386 -3.12 22.80 -4.06
CA HIS A 386 -2.56 22.00 -2.97
C HIS A 386 -2.57 20.52 -3.34
N GLU A 387 -1.53 19.73 -3.00
CA GLU A 387 -1.39 18.32 -3.44
C GLU A 387 -2.61 17.44 -3.10
N LEU A 388 -3.29 17.74 -1.98
CA LEU A 388 -4.50 17.04 -1.52
C LEU A 388 -5.73 17.24 -2.44
N THR A 389 -5.77 18.32 -3.21
CA THR A 389 -6.92 18.68 -4.09
C THR A 389 -7.07 17.76 -5.29
N ARG A 390 -6.08 16.89 -5.55
CA ARG A 390 -6.06 15.93 -6.67
C ARG A 390 -5.85 14.48 -6.27
N ARG A 391 -5.96 14.15 -4.98
CA ARG A 391 -5.73 12.79 -4.45
C ARG A 391 -6.96 12.21 -3.75
N PRO A 392 -8.06 11.95 -4.48
CA PRO A 392 -9.30 11.44 -3.89
C PRO A 392 -9.16 10.02 -3.32
N PHE A 393 -8.15 9.25 -3.73
CA PHE A 393 -7.82 7.93 -3.19
C PHE A 393 -7.21 7.95 -1.79
N GLN A 394 -6.68 9.07 -1.31
CA GLN A 394 -6.07 9.14 0.02
C GLN A 394 -7.10 9.19 1.17
N VAL A 395 -8.35 9.55 0.89
CA VAL A 395 -9.39 9.71 1.94
C VAL A 395 -9.61 8.43 2.72
N ALA A 396 -9.69 7.29 2.02
CA ALA A 396 -9.88 5.98 2.66
C ALA A 396 -8.67 5.61 3.54
N TRP A 397 -7.44 5.93 3.12
CA TRP A 397 -6.24 5.65 3.91
C TRP A 397 -6.26 6.41 5.25
N PHE A 398 -6.54 7.71 5.25
CA PHE A 398 -6.61 8.49 6.51
C PHE A 398 -7.77 8.01 7.42
N LEU A 399 -8.90 7.61 6.84
CA LEU A 399 -10.00 7.00 7.60
C LEU A 399 -9.61 5.67 8.23
N ASN A 400 -8.83 4.85 7.52
CA ASN A 400 -8.32 3.60 8.06
C ASN A 400 -7.38 3.85 9.24
N GLN A 401 -6.42 4.79 9.13
CA GLN A 401 -5.53 5.12 10.25
C GLN A 401 -6.30 5.65 11.47
N PHE A 402 -7.33 6.48 11.24
CA PHE A 402 -8.22 6.93 12.32
C PHE A 402 -8.94 5.74 12.99
N SER A 403 -9.45 4.78 12.21
CA SER A 403 -10.07 3.57 12.75
C SER A 403 -9.09 2.75 13.60
N VAL A 404 -7.84 2.59 13.13
CA VAL A 404 -6.77 1.88 13.86
C VAL A 404 -6.48 2.55 15.20
N CYS A 405 -6.37 3.89 15.25
CA CYS A 405 -6.21 4.61 16.52
C CYS A 405 -7.34 4.28 17.51
N MET A 406 -8.58 4.24 17.03
CA MET A 406 -9.73 3.90 17.87
C MET A 406 -9.73 2.43 18.31
N GLN A 407 -9.18 1.51 17.51
CA GLN A 407 -9.01 0.11 17.91
C GLN A 407 -7.94 -0.04 18.99
N ILE A 408 -6.79 0.63 18.85
CA ILE A 408 -5.74 0.67 19.87
C ILE A 408 -6.33 1.15 21.20
N TRP A 409 -7.05 2.28 21.19
CA TRP A 409 -7.71 2.81 22.38
C TRP A 409 -8.73 1.84 23.00
N THR A 410 -9.53 1.18 22.16
CA THR A 410 -10.56 0.23 22.62
C THR A 410 -9.91 -0.96 23.34
N HIS A 411 -8.70 -1.35 22.91
CA HIS A 411 -7.98 -2.48 23.49
C HIS A 411 -7.14 -2.08 24.72
N ASP A 412 -6.53 -0.90 24.71
CA ASP A 412 -5.72 -0.38 25.82
C ASP A 412 -6.06 1.09 26.08
N THR A 413 -6.97 1.30 27.05
CA THR A 413 -7.41 2.63 27.48
C THR A 413 -6.33 3.39 28.27
N GLY A 414 -5.14 2.81 28.48
CA GLY A 414 -3.99 3.49 29.05
C GLY A 414 -3.10 4.17 28.00
N LEU A 415 -3.44 4.09 26.70
CA LEU A 415 -2.73 4.75 25.60
C LEU A 415 -3.48 6.00 25.15
N ILE A 416 -3.40 7.05 25.96
CA ILE A 416 -4.06 8.35 25.70
C ILE A 416 -3.52 8.97 24.41
N GLU A 417 -2.27 8.69 24.06
CA GLU A 417 -1.59 9.14 22.84
C GLU A 417 -2.35 8.70 21.57
N ALA A 418 -3.04 7.55 21.59
CA ALA A 418 -3.87 7.10 20.49
C ALA A 418 -5.10 7.99 20.26
N VAL A 419 -5.67 8.56 21.34
CA VAL A 419 -6.82 9.47 21.30
C VAL A 419 -6.40 10.83 20.74
N GLU A 420 -5.22 11.33 21.11
CA GLU A 420 -4.68 12.57 20.58
C GLU A 420 -4.32 12.43 19.09
N LEU A 421 -3.66 11.34 18.70
CA LEU A 421 -3.37 11.05 17.30
C LEU A 421 -4.65 10.93 16.45
N ALA A 422 -5.71 10.32 17.00
CA ALA A 422 -7.01 10.24 16.34
C ALA A 422 -7.65 11.61 16.05
N LYS A 423 -7.46 12.61 16.93
CA LYS A 423 -7.91 13.99 16.68
C LYS A 423 -7.17 14.62 15.50
N ASP A 424 -5.89 14.31 15.35
CA ASP A 424 -5.07 14.82 14.25
C ASP A 424 -5.47 14.23 12.89
N PHE A 425 -5.75 12.92 12.85
CA PHE A 425 -6.33 12.30 11.66
C PHE A 425 -7.70 12.90 11.31
N LEU A 426 -8.56 13.14 12.31
CA LEU A 426 -9.88 13.73 12.09
C LEU A 426 -9.82 15.08 11.37
N VAL A 427 -8.86 15.95 11.72
CA VAL A 427 -8.66 17.25 11.06
C VAL A 427 -8.42 17.08 9.56
N VAL A 428 -7.54 16.14 9.18
CA VAL A 428 -7.22 15.87 7.77
C VAL A 428 -8.41 15.24 7.05
N VAL A 429 -9.07 14.27 7.68
CA VAL A 429 -10.25 13.59 7.12
C VAL A 429 -11.39 14.57 6.87
N ASP A 430 -11.64 15.53 7.76
CA ASP A 430 -12.66 16.55 7.59
C ASP A 430 -12.39 17.45 6.37
N VAL A 431 -11.14 17.88 6.17
CA VAL A 431 -10.72 18.65 4.99
C VAL A 431 -10.96 17.84 3.72
N LEU A 432 -10.53 16.58 3.72
CA LEU A 432 -10.67 15.71 2.57
C LEU A 432 -12.13 15.38 2.24
N ASN A 433 -12.97 15.12 3.24
CA ASN A 433 -14.41 14.91 3.06
C ASN A 433 -15.17 16.16 2.60
N THR A 434 -14.60 17.34 2.85
CA THR A 434 -15.10 18.60 2.30
C THR A 434 -14.72 18.75 0.83
N LEU A 435 -13.46 18.45 0.48
CA LEU A 435 -12.96 18.48 -0.90
C LEU A 435 -13.62 17.42 -1.79
N TRP A 436 -13.90 16.24 -1.22
CA TRP A 436 -14.37 15.05 -1.92
C TRP A 436 -15.62 14.46 -1.24
N PRO A 437 -16.80 15.02 -1.52
CA PRO A 437 -18.04 14.53 -0.91
C PRO A 437 -18.32 13.08 -1.29
N CYS A 438 -18.25 12.19 -0.30
CA CYS A 438 -18.57 10.76 -0.41
C CYS A 438 -19.43 10.33 0.79
N ARG A 439 -20.66 9.88 0.53
CA ARG A 439 -21.63 9.54 1.59
C ARG A 439 -21.08 8.46 2.53
N SER A 440 -20.49 7.40 1.97
CA SER A 440 -19.94 6.28 2.73
C SER A 440 -18.82 6.75 3.68
N ASN A 441 -17.92 7.62 3.20
CA ASN A 441 -16.84 8.18 4.00
C ASN A 441 -17.37 9.10 5.12
N HIS A 442 -18.39 9.91 4.83
CA HIS A 442 -19.04 10.75 5.83
C HIS A 442 -19.69 9.92 6.94
N VAL A 443 -20.41 8.85 6.59
CA VAL A 443 -21.03 7.94 7.57
C VAL A 443 -19.96 7.30 8.47
N GLN A 444 -18.89 6.77 7.88
CA GLN A 444 -17.78 6.16 8.65
C GLN A 444 -17.06 7.18 9.54
N CYS A 445 -16.75 8.36 9.00
CA CYS A 445 -16.12 9.44 9.77
C CYS A 445 -16.97 9.85 10.97
N ASN A 446 -18.28 9.98 10.79
CA ASN A 446 -19.19 10.35 11.87
C ASN A 446 -19.24 9.30 12.98
N ALA A 447 -19.31 8.02 12.62
CA ALA A 447 -19.26 6.93 13.60
C ALA A 447 -17.95 6.92 14.39
N LEU A 448 -16.80 7.14 13.73
CA LEU A 448 -15.51 7.23 14.39
C LEU A 448 -15.39 8.48 15.27
N ARG A 449 -15.90 9.64 14.81
CA ARG A 449 -15.94 10.87 15.60
C ARG A 449 -16.74 10.69 16.89
N GLU A 450 -17.89 10.03 16.85
CA GLU A 450 -18.68 9.76 18.06
C GLU A 450 -17.92 8.87 19.05
N ARG A 451 -17.22 7.84 18.55
CA ARG A 451 -16.33 7.01 19.38
C ARG A 451 -15.21 7.84 20.00
N LEU A 452 -14.59 8.72 19.21
CA LEU A 452 -13.54 9.63 19.66
C LEU A 452 -14.04 10.61 20.73
N THR A 453 -15.21 11.21 20.56
CA THR A 453 -15.82 12.09 21.56
C THR A 453 -16.01 11.37 22.91
N ARG A 454 -16.48 10.12 22.88
CA ARG A 454 -16.62 9.30 24.10
C ARG A 454 -15.26 8.99 24.73
N ALA A 455 -14.26 8.65 23.91
CA ALA A 455 -12.90 8.41 24.38
C ALA A 455 -12.30 9.66 25.04
N CYS A 456 -12.41 10.84 24.42
CA CYS A 456 -11.92 12.10 24.98
C CYS A 456 -12.57 12.41 26.35
N ALA A 457 -13.89 12.20 26.46
CA ALA A 457 -14.61 12.39 27.71
C ALA A 457 -14.15 11.41 28.81
N ALA A 458 -13.86 10.16 28.45
CA ALA A 458 -13.41 9.14 29.40
C ALA A 458 -12.03 9.45 30.02
N VAL A 459 -11.14 10.12 29.28
CA VAL A 459 -9.80 10.51 29.76
C VAL A 459 -9.69 11.96 30.23
N GLY A 460 -10.77 12.74 30.14
CA GLY A 460 -10.78 14.14 30.55
C GLY A 460 -9.97 15.08 29.64
N VAL A 461 -9.76 14.73 28.37
CA VAL A 461 -9.11 15.62 27.39
C VAL A 461 -10.14 16.42 26.60
N ASN A 462 -9.67 17.49 25.94
CA ASN A 462 -10.51 18.33 25.10
C ASN A 462 -11.24 17.50 24.02
N PRO A 463 -12.53 17.79 23.76
CA PRO A 463 -13.28 17.09 22.72
C PRO A 463 -12.64 17.30 21.33
N PRO A 464 -12.96 16.43 20.36
CA PRO A 464 -12.48 16.62 18.99
C PRO A 464 -12.97 17.96 18.40
N PRO A 465 -12.21 18.56 17.48
CA PRO A 465 -12.58 19.84 16.86
C PRO A 465 -13.96 19.76 16.20
N PRO A 466 -14.76 20.85 16.22
CA PRO A 466 -16.08 20.85 15.58
C PRO A 466 -15.94 20.63 14.07
N ARG A 467 -17.01 20.14 13.44
CA ARG A 467 -17.02 19.96 11.98
C ARG A 467 -16.76 21.31 11.29
N PRO A 468 -15.99 21.34 10.19
CA PRO A 468 -15.88 22.54 9.38
C PRO A 468 -17.27 22.96 8.90
N THR A 469 -17.69 24.17 9.21
CA THR A 469 -18.87 24.79 8.59
C THR A 469 -18.52 25.13 7.14
N ARG A 470 -19.33 24.65 6.19
CA ARG A 470 -19.18 24.99 4.76
C ARG A 470 -19.39 26.47 4.52
#